data_AF-A0A9J7BPI2-F1
#
_entry.id   AF-A0A9J7BPI2-F1
#
_cell.length_a   1.000
_cell.length_b   1.000
_cell.length_c   1.000
_cell.angle_alpha   90.00
_cell.angle_beta   90.00
_cell.angle_gamma   90.00
#
_symmetry.space_group_name_H-M   'P 1'
#
loop_
_entity.id
_entity.type
_entity.pdbx_description
1 polymer ?
#
loop_
_entity_poly.entity_id
_entity_poly.type
_entity_poly.pdbx_seq_one_letter_code
_entity_poly.pdbx_strand_id
1 'polypeptide(L)'
;MGTTPSFSKQSPSLNDLLIQKVRSAIAMALICCMIPLSTEDLPAQEVATVRPQYSQIPPGQLDQLVAPIALYPDALVAQILAAATFSPQIVEADRFVQRNAAMPQPELARAVDAQPWDPSVKALTAFPSVLSNLDHNLQWTGRLGDAYYNQPQDVMIAVQEMRQRAYAAGTLRTSPQLNVIYQPSSIVIRPVNPAVIYVPLYNPWVVYGDPVPIYPAYYYVAPPRPAGVVTAAVVGFAAGVAVGAFLSYGWGCSHWAPNWYSRTIVYNHTTYISRSVTVVNHGYYGRFDHTVAARSFNQSIATRTVVGPHGGTYTDQRAVGDGHYNNTRTMTGPNGATYTDQRSIGNGQYNNTRTVTGANGRTATESTSHYPGGKSTTITGPNGNTGSRTVTGRGTGKATITRTGPRGTKTRTRLDPR
;
A
#
# COMPACT_ATOMS: atom_id res chain seq x y z
N MET A 1 73.03 40.63 6.08
CA MET A 1 72.84 41.20 7.43
C MET A 1 71.45 41.81 7.48
N GLY A 2 70.51 41.12 8.11
CA GLY A 2 69.15 41.63 8.34
C GLY A 2 68.85 41.49 9.82
N THR A 3 68.68 42.61 10.51
CA THR A 3 68.39 42.71 11.94
C THR A 3 66.89 42.53 12.19
N THR A 4 66.55 41.57 13.04
CA THR A 4 65.21 41.30 13.59
C THR A 4 64.75 42.38 14.57
N PRO A 5 63.47 42.78 14.56
CA PRO A 5 62.82 43.33 15.74
C PRO A 5 61.98 42.27 16.47
N SER A 6 62.22 42.19 17.77
CA SER A 6 61.51 41.42 18.79
C SER A 6 60.12 42.02 19.06
N PHE A 7 59.07 41.20 19.06
CA PHE A 7 57.76 41.57 19.61
C PHE A 7 57.49 40.76 20.89
N SER A 8 57.56 41.45 22.03
CA SER A 8 57.18 40.93 23.34
C SER A 8 55.66 40.72 23.41
N LYS A 9 55.22 39.50 23.73
CA LYS A 9 53.81 39.19 23.99
C LYS A 9 53.46 39.67 25.41
N GLN A 10 52.76 40.80 25.50
CA GLN A 10 52.29 41.35 26.78
C GLN A 10 51.07 40.54 27.24
N SER A 11 51.21 39.75 28.29
CA SER A 11 50.10 39.07 28.96
C SER A 11 49.23 40.10 29.70
N PRO A 12 47.88 40.02 29.61
CA PRO A 12 47.00 40.99 30.23
C PRO A 12 47.12 40.95 31.76
N SER A 13 46.99 42.13 32.38
CA SER A 13 47.16 42.29 33.81
C SER A 13 45.99 41.68 34.60
N LEU A 14 46.22 41.31 35.86
CA LEU A 14 45.23 40.68 36.74
C LEU A 14 43.97 41.57 36.95
N ASN A 15 44.12 42.89 36.75
CA ASN A 15 43.05 43.87 36.83
C ASN A 15 42.13 43.84 35.59
N ASP A 16 42.67 43.56 34.40
CA ASP A 16 41.88 43.45 33.17
C ASP A 16 40.98 42.22 33.17
N LEU A 17 41.47 41.11 33.76
CA LEU A 17 40.71 39.87 33.91
C LEU A 17 39.59 40.00 34.96
N LEU A 18 39.81 40.79 36.02
CA LEU A 18 38.80 41.09 37.04
C LEU A 18 37.71 42.00 36.48
N ILE A 19 38.06 43.04 35.71
CA ILE A 19 37.10 43.96 35.09
C ILE A 19 36.24 43.24 34.04
N GLN A 20 36.79 42.28 33.30
CA GLN A 20 36.03 41.49 32.32
C GLN A 20 35.06 40.50 32.96
N LYS A 21 35.43 39.88 34.09
CA LYS A 21 34.54 38.98 34.85
C LYS A 21 33.42 39.73 35.57
N VAL A 22 33.69 40.93 36.10
CA VAL A 22 32.68 41.79 36.74
C VAL A 22 31.68 42.34 35.71
N ARG A 23 32.12 42.68 34.49
CA ARG A 23 31.22 43.09 33.39
C ARG A 23 30.29 41.97 32.92
N SER A 24 30.75 40.71 32.90
CA SER A 24 29.93 39.55 32.55
C SER A 24 28.90 39.21 33.63
N ALA A 25 29.23 39.38 34.90
CA ALA A 25 28.32 39.11 36.02
C ALA A 25 27.19 40.17 36.14
N ILE A 26 27.47 41.44 35.84
CA ILE A 26 26.48 42.53 35.91
C ILE A 26 25.51 42.48 34.72
N ALA A 27 25.95 42.05 33.53
CA ALA A 27 25.08 41.88 32.36
C ALA A 27 24.10 40.71 32.51
N MET A 28 24.48 39.65 33.24
CA MET A 28 23.64 38.47 33.47
C MET A 28 22.61 38.69 34.60
N ALA A 29 22.89 39.59 35.54
CA ALA A 29 21.96 39.96 36.61
C ALA A 29 20.88 40.98 36.19
N LEU A 30 21.12 41.77 35.14
CA LEU A 30 20.16 42.79 34.64
C LEU A 30 19.17 42.26 33.59
N ILE A 31 19.44 41.12 32.95
CA ILE A 31 18.51 40.48 31.98
C ILE A 31 17.49 39.58 32.69
N CYS A 32 17.77 39.14 33.92
CA CYS A 32 16.86 38.27 34.70
C CYS A 32 15.78 39.02 35.50
N CYS A 33 15.76 40.37 35.48
CA CYS A 33 14.94 41.17 36.39
C CYS A 33 13.89 42.07 35.70
N MET A 34 13.62 41.87 34.40
CA MET A 34 12.63 42.64 33.64
C MET A 34 11.66 41.73 32.85
N ILE A 35 11.16 40.68 33.50
CA ILE A 35 9.92 40.02 33.07
C ILE A 35 8.92 40.25 34.20
N PRO A 36 7.86 41.04 34.02
CA PRO A 36 6.78 41.04 35.00
C PRO A 36 6.20 39.63 35.06
N LEU A 37 6.23 39.02 36.25
CA LEU A 37 5.41 37.86 36.59
C LEU A 37 3.95 38.32 36.61
N SER A 38 3.35 38.42 35.44
CA SER A 38 1.91 38.36 35.27
C SER A 38 1.59 36.93 34.88
N THR A 39 1.19 36.12 35.85
CA THR A 39 0.46 34.88 35.61
C THR A 39 -0.94 35.25 35.15
N GLU A 40 -1.07 35.74 33.91
CA GLU A 40 -2.31 35.61 33.19
C GLU A 40 -2.35 34.17 32.68
N ASP A 41 -3.28 33.38 33.21
CA ASP A 41 -3.75 32.15 32.58
C ASP A 41 -4.31 32.52 31.20
N LEU A 42 -3.41 32.65 30.22
CA LEU A 42 -3.80 32.63 28.82
C LEU A 42 -4.46 31.26 28.61
N PRO A 43 -5.75 31.19 28.23
CA PRO A 43 -6.32 29.92 27.86
C PRO A 43 -5.44 29.39 26.73
N ALA A 44 -4.79 28.25 26.97
CA ALA A 44 -4.20 27.47 25.92
C ALA A 44 -5.33 27.18 24.93
N GLN A 45 -5.41 27.98 23.86
CA GLN A 45 -6.16 27.61 22.70
C GLN A 45 -5.44 26.37 22.17
N GLU A 46 -5.98 25.21 22.55
CA GLU A 46 -5.75 23.97 21.86
C GLU A 46 -6.19 24.23 20.42
N VAL A 47 -5.24 24.69 19.60
CA VAL A 47 -5.39 24.64 18.15
C VAL A 47 -5.46 23.16 17.86
N ALA A 48 -6.68 22.63 17.82
CA ALA A 48 -6.97 21.32 17.27
C ALA A 48 -6.34 21.34 15.88
N THR A 49 -5.13 20.79 15.79
CA THR A 49 -4.45 20.68 14.51
C THR A 49 -5.29 19.65 13.78
N VAL A 50 -6.15 20.11 12.87
CA VAL A 50 -6.81 19.24 11.92
C VAL A 50 -5.68 18.67 11.08
N ARG A 51 -5.08 17.57 11.54
CA ARG A 51 -4.12 16.81 10.75
C ARG A 51 -4.92 16.38 9.53
N PRO A 52 -4.50 16.73 8.30
CA PRO A 52 -5.22 16.31 7.11
C PRO A 52 -5.40 14.80 7.18
N GLN A 53 -6.65 14.32 7.16
CA GLN A 53 -6.89 12.89 7.10
C GLN A 53 -6.26 12.38 5.81
N TYR A 54 -5.36 11.40 5.94
CA TYR A 54 -4.77 10.76 4.77
C TYR A 54 -5.89 10.14 3.95
N SER A 55 -6.08 10.70 2.76
CA SER A 55 -6.95 10.08 1.76
C SER A 55 -6.20 8.86 1.24
N GLN A 56 -6.60 7.68 1.71
CA GLN A 56 -6.05 6.41 1.24
C GLN A 56 -6.10 6.35 -0.28
N ILE A 57 -5.06 5.76 -0.86
CA ILE A 57 -4.99 5.61 -2.32
C ILE A 57 -5.94 4.48 -2.71
N PRO A 58 -6.90 4.71 -3.63
CA PRO A 58 -7.82 3.68 -4.05
C PRO A 58 -7.10 2.46 -4.67
N PRO A 59 -7.67 1.24 -4.60
CA PRO A 59 -7.02 0.02 -5.10
C PRO A 59 -6.51 0.12 -6.54
N GLY A 60 -7.32 0.66 -7.46
CA GLY A 60 -6.90 0.82 -8.86
C GLY A 60 -5.74 1.80 -9.07
N GLN A 61 -5.52 2.76 -8.15
CA GLN A 61 -4.33 3.62 -8.16
C GLN A 61 -3.14 2.95 -7.48
N LEU A 62 -3.35 2.10 -6.47
CA LEU A 62 -2.30 1.26 -5.88
C LEU A 62 -1.75 0.25 -6.89
N ASP A 63 -2.60 -0.36 -7.70
CA ASP A 63 -2.20 -1.25 -8.80
C ASP A 63 -1.23 -0.54 -9.76
N GLN A 64 -1.55 0.70 -10.14
CA GLN A 64 -0.68 1.53 -11.00
C GLN A 64 0.65 1.84 -10.32
N LEU A 65 0.60 2.13 -9.02
CA LEU A 65 1.78 2.48 -8.22
C LEU A 65 2.76 1.32 -8.09
N VAL A 66 2.26 0.09 -7.90
CA VAL A 66 3.10 -1.10 -7.68
C VAL A 66 3.45 -1.86 -8.95
N ALA A 67 2.77 -1.60 -10.07
CA ALA A 67 3.01 -2.26 -11.36
C ALA A 67 4.50 -2.30 -11.77
N PRO A 68 5.32 -1.23 -11.61
CA PRO A 68 6.73 -1.28 -12.00
C PRO A 68 7.60 -2.27 -11.22
N ILE A 69 7.16 -2.72 -10.05
CA ILE A 69 7.95 -3.58 -9.16
C ILE A 69 7.31 -4.93 -8.87
N ALA A 70 6.03 -5.11 -9.20
CA ALA A 70 5.27 -6.28 -8.74
C ALA A 70 5.83 -7.62 -9.23
N LEU A 71 6.53 -7.67 -10.37
CA LEU A 71 7.11 -8.92 -10.88
C LEU A 71 8.55 -9.18 -10.39
N TYR A 72 9.11 -8.28 -9.58
CA TYR A 72 10.45 -8.46 -9.03
C TYR A 72 10.48 -9.58 -7.97
N PRO A 73 11.66 -10.18 -7.70
CA PRO A 73 11.84 -11.11 -6.60
C PRO A 73 11.36 -10.54 -5.26
N ASP A 74 10.79 -11.40 -4.42
CA ASP A 74 10.15 -11.04 -3.15
C ASP A 74 11.07 -10.19 -2.25
N ALA A 75 12.32 -10.60 -2.07
CA ALA A 75 13.30 -9.86 -1.27
C ALA A 75 13.57 -8.45 -1.82
N LEU A 76 13.61 -8.30 -3.16
CA LEU A 76 13.84 -7.00 -3.79
C LEU A 76 12.61 -6.09 -3.67
N VAL A 77 11.39 -6.63 -3.81
CA VAL A 77 10.16 -5.85 -3.55
C VAL A 77 10.14 -5.34 -2.11
N ALA A 78 10.50 -6.19 -1.15
CA ALA A 78 10.57 -5.80 0.25
C ALA A 78 11.57 -4.65 0.50
N GLN A 79 12.75 -4.72 -0.13
CA GLN A 79 13.74 -3.64 -0.05
C GLN A 79 13.24 -2.35 -0.68
N ILE A 80 12.63 -2.40 -1.87
CA ILE A 80 12.13 -1.21 -2.57
C ILE A 80 11.04 -0.51 -1.75
N LEU A 81 10.06 -1.26 -1.24
CA LEU A 81 8.96 -0.70 -0.45
C LEU A 81 9.46 -0.03 0.84
N ALA A 82 10.40 -0.67 1.55
CA ALA A 82 11.02 -0.08 2.73
C ALA A 82 11.86 1.15 2.38
N ALA A 83 12.73 1.06 1.36
CA ALA A 83 13.63 2.13 0.96
C ALA A 83 12.89 3.35 0.41
N ALA A 84 11.74 3.17 -0.26
CA ALA A 84 10.93 4.26 -0.79
C ALA A 84 10.49 5.26 0.30
N THR A 85 10.40 4.81 1.56
CA THR A 85 10.13 5.69 2.70
C THR A 85 11.30 6.62 3.05
N PHE A 86 12.50 6.42 2.48
CA PHE A 86 13.72 7.20 2.70
C PHE A 86 14.22 7.82 1.38
N SER A 87 13.32 8.50 0.65
CA SER A 87 13.64 9.10 -0.66
C SER A 87 14.93 9.94 -0.67
N PRO A 88 15.27 10.78 0.33
CA PRO A 88 16.56 11.48 0.34
C PRO A 88 17.78 10.55 0.39
N GLN A 89 17.70 9.46 1.15
CA GLN A 89 18.80 8.48 1.22
C GLN A 89 18.97 7.70 -0.09
N ILE A 90 17.88 7.48 -0.84
CA ILE A 90 17.95 6.90 -2.19
C ILE A 90 18.80 7.79 -3.11
N VAL A 91 18.57 9.11 -3.10
CA VAL A 91 19.35 10.07 -3.90
C VAL A 91 20.83 10.00 -3.52
N GLU A 92 21.13 10.03 -2.22
CA GLU A 92 22.52 9.96 -1.72
C GLU A 92 23.20 8.64 -2.11
N ALA A 93 22.50 7.52 -1.95
CA ALA A 93 22.99 6.19 -2.26
C ALA A 93 23.23 6.01 -3.76
N ASP A 94 22.34 6.49 -4.63
CA ASP A 94 22.52 6.42 -6.08
C ASP A 94 23.78 7.19 -6.51
N ARG A 95 23.96 8.42 -6.01
CA ARG A 95 25.16 9.22 -6.27
C ARG A 95 26.42 8.58 -5.70
N PHE A 96 26.33 7.91 -4.56
CA PHE A 96 27.46 7.19 -3.98
C PHE A 96 27.87 6.00 -4.86
N VAL A 97 26.91 5.17 -5.28
CA VAL A 97 27.17 4.01 -6.14
C VAL A 97 27.72 4.44 -7.50
N GLN A 98 27.19 5.51 -8.10
CA GLN A 98 27.71 6.06 -9.36
C GLN A 98 29.17 6.53 -9.24
N ARG A 99 29.50 7.26 -8.17
CA ARG A 99 30.88 7.74 -7.94
C ARG A 99 31.86 6.60 -7.67
N ASN A 100 31.38 5.46 -7.16
CA ASN A 100 32.17 4.29 -6.83
C ASN A 100 31.92 3.12 -7.79
N ALA A 101 31.45 3.37 -9.02
CA ALA A 101 31.07 2.30 -9.95
C ALA A 101 32.23 1.36 -10.35
N ALA A 102 33.47 1.84 -10.26
CA ALA A 102 34.67 1.04 -10.52
C ALA A 102 35.15 0.23 -9.29
N MET A 103 34.56 0.46 -8.12
CA MET A 103 34.97 -0.19 -6.87
C MET A 103 34.55 -1.67 -6.87
N PRO A 104 35.44 -2.59 -6.46
CA PRO A 104 35.07 -4.00 -6.27
C PRO A 104 33.92 -4.16 -5.27
N GLN A 105 32.99 -5.09 -5.54
CA GLN A 105 31.79 -5.27 -4.71
C GLN A 105 32.06 -5.46 -3.21
N PRO A 106 33.07 -6.24 -2.75
CA PRO A 106 33.36 -6.36 -1.31
C PRO A 106 33.78 -5.04 -0.66
N GLU A 107 34.54 -4.22 -1.37
CA GLU A 107 34.95 -2.90 -0.89
C GLU A 107 33.76 -1.94 -0.87
N LEU A 108 32.91 -2.00 -1.91
CA LEU A 108 31.67 -1.21 -1.98
C LEU A 108 30.74 -1.58 -0.82
N ALA A 109 30.53 -2.88 -0.55
CA ALA A 109 29.69 -3.34 0.55
C ALA A 109 30.21 -2.83 1.91
N ARG A 110 31.53 -2.88 2.15
CA ARG A 110 32.13 -2.30 3.36
C ARG A 110 31.92 -0.79 3.45
N ALA A 111 32.05 -0.06 2.34
CA ALA A 111 31.88 1.39 2.33
C ALA A 111 30.41 1.81 2.53
N VAL A 112 29.46 1.03 2.00
CA VAL A 112 28.01 1.19 2.21
C VAL A 112 27.61 0.88 3.65
N ASP A 113 28.22 -0.13 4.27
CA ASP A 113 27.94 -0.51 5.66
C ASP A 113 28.20 0.65 6.64
N ALA A 114 29.22 1.47 6.36
CA ALA A 114 29.57 2.66 7.14
C ALA A 114 28.60 3.84 6.97
N GLN A 115 27.69 3.81 5.99
CA GLN A 115 26.76 4.91 5.74
C GLN A 115 25.62 4.92 6.79
N PRO A 116 25.08 6.08 7.17
CA PRO A 116 23.99 6.19 8.14
C PRO A 116 22.60 5.91 7.54
N TRP A 117 22.54 5.17 6.43
CA TRP A 117 21.29 4.86 5.74
C TRP A 117 20.51 3.71 6.40
N ASP A 118 19.21 3.68 6.13
CA ASP A 118 18.36 2.55 6.49
C ASP A 118 18.87 1.26 5.83
N PRO A 119 18.79 0.10 6.51
CA PRO A 119 19.18 -1.19 5.95
C PRO A 119 18.60 -1.48 4.56
N SER A 120 17.38 -1.04 4.26
CA SER A 120 16.76 -1.26 2.94
C SER A 120 17.49 -0.49 1.84
N VAL A 121 17.85 0.76 2.10
CA VAL A 121 18.61 1.62 1.17
C VAL A 121 20.02 1.05 0.95
N LYS A 122 20.69 0.62 2.03
CA LYS A 122 21.98 -0.08 1.92
C LYS A 122 21.88 -1.30 1.00
N ALA A 123 20.84 -2.12 1.18
CA ALA A 123 20.65 -3.32 0.39
C ALA A 123 20.43 -3.03 -1.12
N LEU A 124 19.77 -1.93 -1.44
CA LEU A 124 19.54 -1.51 -2.84
C LEU A 124 20.82 -1.07 -3.57
N THR A 125 21.91 -0.77 -2.87
CA THR A 125 23.21 -0.46 -3.51
C THR A 125 23.78 -1.63 -4.30
N ALA A 126 23.36 -2.87 -3.98
CA ALA A 126 23.67 -4.04 -4.79
C ALA A 126 22.96 -4.02 -6.16
N PHE A 127 21.91 -3.20 -6.33
CA PHE A 127 21.10 -3.11 -7.54
C PHE A 127 21.13 -1.69 -8.16
N PRO A 128 22.26 -1.25 -8.76
CA PRO A 128 22.41 0.12 -9.25
C PRO A 128 21.29 0.57 -10.19
N SER A 129 20.81 -0.31 -11.08
CA SER A 129 19.71 0.02 -12.00
C SER A 129 18.38 0.26 -11.31
N VAL A 130 18.09 -0.47 -10.22
CA VAL A 130 16.87 -0.29 -9.42
C VAL A 130 16.98 0.98 -8.61
N LEU A 131 18.12 1.20 -7.96
CA LEU A 131 18.39 2.41 -7.18
C LEU A 131 18.30 3.66 -8.05
N SER A 132 18.91 3.62 -9.24
CA SER A 132 18.83 4.71 -10.21
C SER A 132 17.42 4.90 -10.76
N ASN A 133 16.61 3.85 -10.92
CA ASN A 133 15.20 4.00 -11.32
C ASN A 133 14.39 4.75 -10.25
N LEU A 134 14.65 4.48 -8.96
CA LEU A 134 14.02 5.17 -7.85
C LEU A 134 14.44 6.66 -7.79
N ASP A 135 15.73 6.98 -8.03
CA ASP A 135 16.23 8.37 -8.09
C ASP A 135 15.70 9.14 -9.32
N HIS A 136 15.57 8.50 -10.48
CA HIS A 136 15.00 9.16 -11.66
C HIS A 136 13.49 9.40 -11.54
N ASN A 137 12.79 8.60 -10.72
CA ASN A 137 11.34 8.65 -10.55
C ASN A 137 10.93 9.12 -9.15
N LEU A 138 11.60 10.12 -8.57
CA LEU A 138 11.38 10.55 -7.17
C LEU A 138 9.91 10.84 -6.80
N GLN A 139 9.10 11.37 -7.72
CA GLN A 139 7.68 11.60 -7.46
C GLN A 139 6.92 10.27 -7.23
N TRP A 140 7.18 9.27 -8.07
CA TRP A 140 6.64 7.93 -7.91
C TRP A 140 7.22 7.23 -6.67
N THR A 141 8.53 7.33 -6.46
CA THR A 141 9.23 6.77 -5.29
C THR A 141 8.66 7.32 -3.99
N GLY A 142 8.48 8.65 -3.89
CA GLY A 142 7.87 9.29 -2.73
C GLY A 142 6.44 8.83 -2.51
N ARG A 143 5.61 8.74 -3.56
CA ARG A 143 4.24 8.24 -3.47
C ARG A 143 4.15 6.77 -3.07
N LEU A 144 5.07 5.94 -3.55
CA LEU A 144 5.20 4.54 -3.14
C LEU A 144 5.60 4.44 -1.66
N GLY A 145 6.53 5.27 -1.21
CA GLY A 145 6.95 5.38 0.18
C GLY A 145 5.80 5.83 1.09
N ASP A 146 5.10 6.90 0.72
CA ASP A 146 3.92 7.40 1.44
C ASP A 146 2.83 6.34 1.56
N ALA A 147 2.57 5.61 0.48
CA ALA A 147 1.61 4.51 0.45
C ALA A 147 2.05 3.36 1.35
N TYR A 148 3.31 2.91 1.26
CA TYR A 148 3.78 1.81 2.10
C TYR A 148 3.80 2.20 3.59
N TYR A 149 4.14 3.45 3.91
CA TYR A 149 4.15 3.97 5.27
C TYR A 149 2.75 4.06 5.87
N ASN A 150 1.77 4.56 5.10
CA ASN A 150 0.41 4.88 5.59
C ASN A 150 -0.66 3.84 5.21
N GLN A 151 -0.39 2.85 4.38
CA GLN A 151 -1.35 1.80 4.00
C GLN A 151 -0.61 0.53 3.54
N PRO A 152 0.31 -0.01 4.38
CA PRO A 152 1.21 -1.10 3.98
C PRO A 152 0.45 -2.34 3.51
N GLN A 153 -0.68 -2.66 4.14
CA GLN A 153 -1.45 -3.85 3.82
C GLN A 153 -2.05 -3.79 2.41
N ASP A 154 -2.57 -2.62 2.02
CA ASP A 154 -3.20 -2.43 0.71
C ASP A 154 -2.16 -2.42 -0.40
N VAL A 155 -0.97 -1.84 -0.15
CA VAL A 155 0.18 -1.93 -1.06
C VAL A 155 0.59 -3.39 -1.28
N MET A 156 0.66 -4.19 -0.22
CA MET A 156 1.03 -5.61 -0.30
C MET A 156 -0.03 -6.44 -1.05
N ILE A 157 -1.31 -6.11 -0.90
CA ILE A 157 -2.41 -6.72 -1.66
C ILE A 157 -2.28 -6.37 -3.14
N ALA A 158 -2.07 -5.09 -3.47
CA ALA A 158 -1.92 -4.64 -4.84
C ALA A 158 -0.77 -5.36 -5.55
N VAL A 159 0.38 -5.56 -4.88
CA VAL A 159 1.48 -6.35 -5.47
C VAL A 159 1.03 -7.77 -5.82
N GLN A 160 0.24 -8.42 -4.96
CA GLN A 160 -0.25 -9.78 -5.21
C GLN A 160 -1.33 -9.83 -6.31
N GLU A 161 -2.23 -8.86 -6.35
CA GLU A 161 -3.20 -8.70 -7.45
C GLU A 161 -2.47 -8.57 -8.81
N MET A 162 -1.45 -7.71 -8.86
CA MET A 162 -0.63 -7.54 -10.06
C MET A 162 0.09 -8.84 -10.45
N ARG A 163 0.64 -9.59 -9.49
CA ARG A 163 1.24 -10.92 -9.78
C ARG A 163 0.21 -11.93 -10.28
N GLN A 164 -0.99 -11.95 -9.71
CA GLN A 164 -2.08 -12.84 -10.14
C GLN A 164 -2.51 -12.51 -11.58
N ARG A 165 -2.66 -11.22 -11.91
CA ARG A 165 -2.96 -10.76 -13.27
C ARG A 165 -1.90 -11.19 -14.28
N ALA A 166 -0.61 -10.97 -13.97
CA ALA A 166 0.47 -11.41 -14.86
C ALA A 166 0.54 -12.94 -14.99
N TYR A 167 0.25 -13.68 -13.91
CA TYR A 167 0.17 -15.13 -13.97
C TYR A 167 -1.02 -15.60 -14.82
N ALA A 168 -2.19 -14.99 -14.69
CA ALA A 168 -3.36 -15.30 -15.52
C ALA A 168 -3.11 -14.97 -16.99
N ALA A 169 -2.42 -13.85 -17.27
CA ALA A 169 -2.05 -13.41 -18.61
C ALA A 169 -0.93 -14.25 -19.25
N GLY A 170 -0.28 -15.15 -18.50
CA GLY A 170 0.81 -15.99 -19.01
C GLY A 170 2.17 -15.33 -19.07
N THR A 171 2.30 -14.09 -18.59
CA THR A 171 3.53 -13.30 -18.63
C THR A 171 4.42 -13.53 -17.41
N LEU A 172 3.85 -14.02 -16.29
CA LEU A 172 4.59 -14.45 -15.11
C LEU A 172 4.65 -15.98 -15.04
N ARG A 173 5.83 -16.55 -15.34
CA ARG A 173 6.10 -17.99 -15.32
C ARG A 173 7.49 -18.26 -14.75
N THR A 174 7.71 -19.48 -14.27
CA THR A 174 9.05 -19.95 -13.90
C THR A 174 9.96 -19.92 -15.13
N SER A 175 11.18 -19.46 -14.93
CA SER A 175 12.23 -19.36 -15.93
C SER A 175 13.57 -19.81 -15.35
N PRO A 176 14.66 -19.89 -16.14
CA PRO A 176 15.99 -20.16 -15.60
C PRO A 176 16.47 -19.13 -14.57
N GLN A 177 15.92 -17.92 -14.59
CA GLN A 177 16.28 -16.82 -13.69
C GLN A 177 15.41 -16.79 -12.43
N LEU A 178 14.10 -17.06 -12.56
CA LEU A 178 13.12 -16.95 -11.48
C LEU A 178 12.31 -18.22 -11.29
N ASN A 179 12.14 -18.62 -10.03
CA ASN A 179 11.16 -19.62 -9.63
C ASN A 179 9.87 -18.91 -9.17
N VAL A 180 8.77 -19.17 -9.88
CA VAL A 180 7.43 -18.64 -9.55
C VAL A 180 6.64 -19.75 -8.88
N ILE A 181 6.33 -19.56 -7.60
CA ILE A 181 5.64 -20.55 -6.78
C ILE A 181 4.24 -20.06 -6.46
N TYR A 182 3.24 -20.81 -6.91
CA TYR A 182 1.85 -20.55 -6.57
C TYR A 182 1.51 -21.17 -5.22
N GLN A 183 0.97 -20.35 -4.31
CA GLN A 183 0.45 -20.75 -3.01
C GLN A 183 -1.04 -20.38 -2.93
N PRO A 184 -1.83 -21.03 -2.05
CA PRO A 184 -3.28 -20.81 -1.99
C PRO A 184 -3.75 -19.36 -1.83
N SER A 185 -2.87 -18.47 -1.35
CA SER A 185 -3.17 -17.05 -1.11
C SER A 185 -2.13 -16.08 -1.65
N SER A 186 -1.06 -16.54 -2.30
CA SER A 186 0.00 -15.67 -2.81
C SER A 186 0.83 -16.32 -3.92
N ILE A 187 1.47 -15.48 -4.72
CA ILE A 187 2.51 -15.87 -5.67
C ILE A 187 3.84 -15.39 -5.12
N VAL A 188 4.76 -16.33 -4.91
CA VAL A 188 6.11 -16.09 -4.41
C VAL A 188 7.08 -16.14 -5.58
N ILE A 189 7.92 -15.11 -5.72
CA ILE A 189 8.94 -15.00 -6.77
C ILE A 189 10.31 -15.05 -6.08
N ARG A 190 11.11 -16.07 -6.39
CA ARG A 190 12.46 -16.22 -5.83
C ARG A 190 13.49 -16.39 -6.95
N PRO A 191 14.72 -15.90 -6.76
CA PRO A 191 15.83 -16.26 -7.64
C PRO A 191 16.02 -17.78 -7.65
N VAL A 192 16.30 -18.37 -8.81
CA VAL A 192 16.69 -19.79 -8.89
C VAL A 192 18.02 -20.01 -8.16
N ASN A 193 18.97 -19.07 -8.31
CA ASN A 193 20.22 -19.04 -7.56
C ASN A 193 20.19 -17.88 -6.55
N PRO A 194 20.21 -18.13 -5.23
CA PRO A 194 20.20 -17.07 -4.22
C PRO A 194 21.40 -16.11 -4.27
N ALA A 195 22.54 -16.53 -4.84
CA ALA A 195 23.73 -15.70 -4.98
C ALA A 195 23.69 -14.77 -6.21
N VAL A 196 22.75 -14.99 -7.14
CA VAL A 196 22.61 -14.21 -8.38
C VAL A 196 21.16 -13.81 -8.58
N ILE A 197 20.88 -12.52 -8.43
CA ILE A 197 19.52 -11.98 -8.54
C ILE A 197 19.35 -11.32 -9.91
N TYR A 198 18.35 -11.77 -10.67
CA TYR A 198 17.98 -11.16 -11.93
C TYR A 198 16.83 -10.19 -11.71
N VAL A 199 17.00 -8.94 -12.16
CA VAL A 199 15.94 -7.92 -12.13
C VAL A 199 15.12 -8.05 -13.42
N PRO A 200 13.81 -8.32 -13.32
CA PRO A 200 12.93 -8.34 -14.49
C PRO A 200 12.88 -7.00 -15.22
N LEU A 201 12.86 -7.04 -16.54
CA LEU A 201 12.68 -5.89 -17.43
C LEU A 201 11.39 -6.10 -18.22
N TYR A 202 10.37 -5.30 -17.96
CA TYR A 202 9.07 -5.42 -18.60
C TYR A 202 8.40 -4.06 -18.71
N ASN A 203 7.39 -3.94 -19.57
CA ASN A 203 6.55 -2.74 -19.59
C ASN A 203 5.41 -2.94 -18.56
N PRO A 204 5.39 -2.17 -17.45
CA PRO A 204 4.43 -2.37 -16.36
C PRO A 204 2.99 -2.05 -16.75
N TRP A 205 2.76 -1.41 -17.89
CA TRP A 205 1.41 -1.00 -18.29
C TRP A 205 0.69 -2.04 -19.15
N VAL A 206 1.39 -3.09 -19.60
CA VAL A 206 0.85 -4.08 -20.56
C VAL A 206 1.08 -5.54 -20.15
N VAL A 207 1.97 -5.82 -19.19
CA VAL A 207 2.33 -7.19 -18.80
C VAL A 207 1.21 -7.94 -18.06
N TYR A 208 0.15 -7.25 -17.65
CA TYR A 208 -0.89 -7.75 -16.73
C TYR A 208 -2.17 -8.23 -17.43
N GLY A 209 -2.11 -8.49 -18.75
CA GLY A 209 -3.30 -8.80 -19.55
C GLY A 209 -4.01 -7.50 -19.93
N ASP A 210 -5.07 -7.15 -19.20
CA ASP A 210 -5.72 -5.85 -19.38
C ASP A 210 -4.73 -4.72 -19.02
N PRO A 211 -4.66 -3.66 -19.84
CA PRO A 211 -3.74 -2.56 -19.57
C PRO A 211 -3.98 -1.92 -18.20
N VAL A 212 -2.89 -1.55 -17.55
CA VAL A 212 -2.90 -0.77 -16.31
C VAL A 212 -2.69 0.69 -16.71
N PRO A 213 -3.51 1.65 -16.23
CA PRO A 213 -3.29 3.04 -16.54
C PRO A 213 -1.88 3.49 -16.14
N ILE A 214 -1.25 4.31 -16.99
CA ILE A 214 0.11 4.77 -16.77
C ILE A 214 0.15 5.69 -15.54
N TYR A 215 1.07 5.43 -14.62
CA TYR A 215 1.30 6.34 -13.50
C TYR A 215 1.84 7.69 -14.02
N PRO A 216 1.21 8.83 -13.70
CA PRO A 216 1.65 10.14 -14.18
C PRO A 216 3.10 10.43 -13.85
N ALA A 217 3.85 10.96 -14.82
CA ALA A 217 5.28 11.28 -14.69
C ALA A 217 6.22 10.11 -14.34
N TYR A 218 5.77 8.84 -14.49
CA TYR A 218 6.68 7.70 -14.43
C TYR A 218 7.47 7.58 -15.74
N TYR A 219 8.78 7.73 -15.65
CA TYR A 219 9.70 7.57 -16.77
C TYR A 219 10.13 6.11 -16.90
N TYR A 220 9.51 5.43 -17.86
CA TYR A 220 9.87 4.07 -18.25
C TYR A 220 10.96 4.09 -19.34
N VAL A 221 12.11 3.48 -19.06
CA VAL A 221 13.14 3.22 -20.07
C VAL A 221 12.94 1.81 -20.61
N ALA A 222 12.59 1.70 -21.89
CA ALA A 222 12.47 0.41 -22.54
C ALA A 222 13.84 -0.29 -22.59
N PRO A 223 13.93 -1.58 -22.20
CA PRO A 223 15.18 -2.31 -22.25
C PRO A 223 15.65 -2.43 -23.71
N PRO A 224 16.98 -2.40 -23.98
CA PRO A 224 17.51 -2.60 -25.32
C PRO A 224 17.05 -3.96 -25.86
N ARG A 225 16.32 -3.97 -26.98
CA ARG A 225 15.94 -5.21 -27.66
C ARG A 225 17.07 -5.59 -28.62
N PRO A 226 17.57 -6.83 -28.60
CA PRO A 226 18.44 -7.31 -29.67
C PRO A 226 17.69 -7.18 -31.00
N ALA A 227 18.35 -6.63 -32.02
CA ALA A 227 17.76 -6.54 -33.36
C ALA A 227 17.40 -7.95 -33.86
N GLY A 228 16.18 -8.12 -34.38
CA GLY A 228 15.71 -9.40 -34.94
C GLY A 228 14.86 -10.28 -34.02
N VAL A 229 14.59 -9.89 -32.77
CA VAL A 229 13.63 -10.60 -31.90
C VAL A 229 12.21 -10.15 -32.23
N VAL A 230 11.49 -10.93 -33.03
CA VAL A 230 10.15 -10.58 -33.53
C VAL A 230 9.00 -11.21 -32.71
N THR A 231 9.27 -12.10 -31.73
CA THR A 231 8.20 -12.72 -30.92
C THR A 231 8.57 -13.09 -29.47
N ALA A 232 7.67 -12.69 -28.55
CA ALA A 232 7.05 -13.47 -27.45
C ALA A 232 7.44 -13.32 -25.97
N ALA A 233 8.59 -12.76 -25.58
CA ALA A 233 8.87 -12.54 -24.14
C ALA A 233 8.37 -11.15 -23.68
N VAL A 234 7.22 -11.09 -22.99
CA VAL A 234 6.69 -9.85 -22.39
C VAL A 234 7.56 -9.39 -21.19
N VAL A 235 8.33 -10.31 -20.61
CA VAL A 235 9.27 -10.07 -19.51
C VAL A 235 10.67 -10.56 -19.92
N GLY A 236 11.63 -9.65 -19.94
CA GLY A 236 13.06 -9.94 -20.05
C GLY A 236 13.77 -9.82 -18.70
N PHE A 237 15.10 -9.95 -18.69
CA PHE A 237 15.93 -9.82 -17.49
C PHE A 237 17.15 -8.96 -17.75
N ALA A 238 17.51 -8.12 -16.78
CA ALA A 238 18.82 -7.49 -16.74
C ALA A 238 19.91 -8.54 -16.52
N ALA A 239 21.18 -8.14 -16.70
CA ALA A 239 22.31 -8.96 -16.27
C ALA A 239 22.16 -9.35 -14.79
N GLY A 240 22.46 -10.61 -14.48
CA GLY A 240 22.35 -11.13 -13.12
C GLY A 240 23.29 -10.38 -12.17
N VAL A 241 22.74 -9.93 -11.06
CA VAL A 241 23.49 -9.23 -10.01
C VAL A 241 24.06 -10.26 -9.04
N ALA A 242 25.38 -10.41 -9.02
CA ALA A 242 26.05 -11.17 -7.97
C ALA A 242 25.91 -10.40 -6.65
N VAL A 243 25.25 -11.00 -5.67
CA VAL A 243 24.99 -10.37 -4.36
C VAL A 243 25.85 -10.97 -3.25
N GLY A 244 26.74 -11.92 -3.56
CA GLY A 244 27.53 -12.66 -2.58
C GLY A 244 28.29 -11.78 -1.59
N ALA A 245 28.90 -10.68 -2.05
CA ALA A 245 29.62 -9.73 -1.20
C ALA A 245 28.71 -8.97 -0.20
N PHE A 246 27.40 -8.91 -0.47
CA PHE A 246 26.42 -8.20 0.34
C PHE A 246 25.69 -9.13 1.31
N LEU A 247 25.65 -10.45 1.04
CA LEU A 247 24.91 -11.44 1.84
C LEU A 247 25.45 -11.60 3.27
N SER A 248 26.74 -11.33 3.50
CA SER A 248 27.36 -11.39 4.83
C SER A 248 26.94 -10.26 5.77
N TYR A 249 26.34 -9.20 5.23
CA TYR A 249 25.91 -8.05 6.01
C TYR A 249 24.46 -8.22 6.48
N GLY A 250 24.16 -7.79 7.72
CA GLY A 250 22.81 -7.90 8.30
C GLY A 250 21.71 -7.13 7.55
N TRP A 251 22.09 -6.26 6.62
CA TRP A 251 21.18 -5.52 5.73
C TRP A 251 21.03 -6.14 4.33
N GLY A 252 21.82 -7.17 4.00
CA GLY A 252 21.79 -7.85 2.69
C GLY A 252 20.44 -8.49 2.36
N CYS A 253 20.19 -8.80 1.08
CA CYS A 253 18.87 -9.24 0.59
C CYS A 253 18.31 -10.51 1.23
N SER A 254 19.15 -11.40 1.76
CA SER A 254 18.72 -12.59 2.51
C SER A 254 17.92 -12.26 3.79
N HIS A 255 18.07 -11.05 4.32
CA HIS A 255 17.39 -10.60 5.55
C HIS A 255 16.02 -9.97 5.28
N TRP A 256 15.63 -9.83 4.01
CA TRP A 256 14.40 -9.18 3.59
C TRP A 256 13.43 -10.20 2.99
N ALA A 257 12.19 -10.18 3.48
CA ALA A 257 11.12 -10.93 2.84
C ALA A 257 9.77 -10.27 3.10
N PRO A 258 8.85 -10.25 2.12
CA PRO A 258 7.46 -10.01 2.37
C PRO A 258 6.85 -11.21 3.11
N ASN A 259 6.12 -10.96 4.18
CA ASN A 259 5.16 -11.90 4.74
C ASN A 259 3.81 -11.65 4.07
N TRP A 260 3.54 -12.37 2.98
CA TRP A 260 2.31 -12.22 2.21
C TRP A 260 1.04 -12.54 3.00
N TYR A 261 1.13 -13.44 4.00
CA TYR A 261 -0.01 -13.78 4.85
C TYR A 261 -0.37 -12.62 5.80
N SER A 262 0.62 -12.08 6.49
CA SER A 262 0.43 -10.96 7.43
C SER A 262 0.39 -9.60 6.75
N ARG A 263 0.67 -9.53 5.44
CA ARG A 263 0.75 -8.31 4.62
C ARG A 263 1.74 -7.29 5.19
N THR A 264 2.89 -7.78 5.62
CA THR A 264 3.97 -6.96 6.19
C THR A 264 5.30 -7.30 5.54
N ILE A 265 6.26 -6.37 5.60
CA ILE A 265 7.66 -6.67 5.30
C ILE A 265 8.32 -7.18 6.56
N VAL A 266 9.20 -8.17 6.40
CA VAL A 266 10.03 -8.74 7.45
C VAL A 266 11.48 -8.40 7.16
N TYR A 267 12.16 -7.87 8.18
CA TYR A 267 13.60 -7.65 8.23
C TYR A 267 14.16 -8.37 9.46
N ASN A 268 15.20 -9.20 9.27
CA ASN A 268 15.83 -9.99 10.35
C ASN A 268 14.82 -10.78 11.20
N HIS A 269 13.90 -11.49 10.54
CA HIS A 269 12.85 -12.29 11.18
C HIS A 269 11.81 -11.49 11.98
N THR A 270 11.83 -10.16 11.91
CA THR A 270 10.88 -9.28 12.59
C THR A 270 10.13 -8.40 11.60
N THR A 271 8.89 -8.03 11.92
CA THR A 271 8.15 -7.07 11.11
C THR A 271 8.92 -5.76 11.01
N TYR A 272 9.24 -5.36 9.79
CA TYR A 272 9.89 -4.09 9.51
C TYR A 272 8.88 -2.95 9.67
N ILE A 273 9.25 -1.95 10.47
CA ILE A 273 8.50 -0.71 10.65
C ILE A 273 9.43 0.42 10.23
N SER A 274 9.02 1.20 9.23
CA SER A 274 9.80 2.34 8.79
C SER A 274 9.88 3.38 9.90
N ARG A 275 11.08 3.89 10.15
CA ARG A 275 11.35 4.99 11.08
C ARG A 275 11.63 6.30 10.34
N SER A 276 11.17 6.39 9.09
CA SER A 276 11.35 7.58 8.30
C SER A 276 10.70 8.78 8.96
N VAL A 277 11.45 9.87 9.04
CA VAL A 277 10.99 11.21 9.42
C VAL A 277 10.65 12.07 8.21
N THR A 278 10.93 11.58 7.00
CA THR A 278 10.73 12.33 5.75
C THR A 278 9.38 12.06 5.12
N VAL A 279 8.73 10.95 5.49
CA VAL A 279 7.33 10.66 5.13
C VAL A 279 6.42 11.21 6.22
N VAL A 280 5.39 11.95 5.81
CA VAL A 280 4.37 12.45 6.75
C VAL A 280 3.59 11.26 7.29
N ASN A 281 3.67 11.07 8.61
CA ASN A 281 2.89 10.08 9.33
C ASN A 281 1.47 10.58 9.53
N HIS A 282 0.51 9.91 8.90
CA HIS A 282 -0.90 10.25 9.02
C HIS A 282 -1.67 9.31 9.97
N GLY A 283 -0.96 8.64 10.88
CA GLY A 283 -1.53 7.77 11.92
C GLY A 283 -1.89 6.36 11.46
N TYR A 284 -1.65 6.02 10.19
CA TYR A 284 -2.22 4.81 9.57
C TYR A 284 -1.17 3.70 9.38
N TYR A 285 -0.35 3.44 10.40
CA TYR A 285 0.42 2.20 10.43
C TYR A 285 -0.53 1.04 10.72
N GLY A 286 -0.97 0.37 9.65
CA GLY A 286 -1.86 -0.78 9.69
C GLY A 286 -1.53 -1.71 10.86
N ARG A 287 -2.50 -1.87 11.76
CA ARG A 287 -2.56 -2.77 12.94
C ARG A 287 -1.83 -2.39 14.23
N PHE A 288 -1.15 -1.25 14.34
CA PHE A 288 -0.59 -0.82 15.63
C PHE A 288 -1.21 0.46 16.20
N ASP A 289 -2.13 1.08 15.46
CA ASP A 289 -2.93 2.18 15.97
C ASP A 289 -4.32 1.70 16.42
N HIS A 290 -4.68 1.98 17.69
CA HIS A 290 -5.95 1.60 18.32
C HIS A 290 -7.09 2.59 18.02
N THR A 291 -6.95 3.44 17.00
CA THR A 291 -7.96 4.44 16.64
C THR A 291 -9.13 3.81 15.86
N VAL A 292 -10.33 4.39 16.04
CA VAL A 292 -11.59 3.89 15.50
C VAL A 292 -11.62 3.89 13.96
N ALA A 293 -10.78 4.72 13.30
CA ALA A 293 -10.64 4.80 11.85
C ALA A 293 -9.94 3.57 11.23
N ALA A 294 -9.04 2.89 11.95
CA ALA A 294 -8.37 1.67 11.50
C ALA A 294 -9.28 0.43 11.53
N ARG A 295 -10.47 0.56 12.15
CA ARG A 295 -11.53 -0.46 12.13
C ARG A 295 -12.52 -0.25 10.99
N SER A 296 -12.12 0.39 9.88
CA SER A 296 -12.96 0.58 8.67
C SER A 296 -12.40 -0.08 7.40
N PHE A 297 -11.24 -0.76 7.46
CA PHE A 297 -10.60 -1.40 6.31
C PHE A 297 -9.95 -2.76 6.60
N ASN A 298 -10.31 -3.45 7.70
CA ASN A 298 -9.87 -4.84 7.91
C ASN A 298 -10.64 -5.82 7.00
N GLN A 299 -10.81 -5.51 5.70
CA GLN A 299 -11.56 -6.33 4.75
C GLN A 299 -10.70 -7.49 4.22
N SER A 300 -10.94 -8.69 4.74
CA SER A 300 -10.49 -9.94 4.12
C SER A 300 -11.33 -10.21 2.88
N ILE A 301 -10.75 -10.04 1.69
CA ILE A 301 -11.42 -10.36 0.42
C ILE A 301 -10.99 -11.77 -0.02
N ALA A 302 -11.95 -12.66 -0.22
CA ALA A 302 -11.76 -14.00 -0.76
C ALA A 302 -12.62 -14.19 -2.00
N THR A 303 -11.98 -14.42 -3.15
CA THR A 303 -12.64 -14.62 -4.45
C THR A 303 -12.45 -16.07 -4.90
N ARG A 304 -13.54 -16.74 -5.31
CA ARG A 304 -13.51 -18.07 -5.93
C ARG A 304 -14.29 -18.03 -7.24
N THR A 305 -13.64 -18.41 -8.33
CA THR A 305 -14.28 -18.56 -9.65
C THR A 305 -14.22 -20.00 -10.13
N VAL A 306 -15.32 -20.51 -10.66
CA VAL A 306 -15.45 -21.85 -11.26
C VAL A 306 -16.07 -21.70 -12.64
N VAL A 307 -15.45 -22.33 -13.65
CA VAL A 307 -15.98 -22.41 -15.02
C VAL A 307 -16.50 -23.82 -15.25
N GLY A 308 -17.78 -23.93 -15.61
CA GLY A 308 -18.45 -25.20 -15.88
C GLY A 308 -18.37 -25.61 -17.34
N PRO A 309 -18.79 -26.85 -17.67
CA PRO A 309 -18.95 -27.31 -19.05
C PRO A 309 -19.89 -26.38 -19.83
N HIS A 310 -19.55 -26.12 -21.11
CA HIS A 310 -20.23 -25.16 -22.00
C HIS A 310 -20.08 -23.67 -21.64
N GLY A 311 -19.09 -23.29 -20.82
CA GLY A 311 -18.66 -21.89 -20.65
C GLY A 311 -19.45 -21.07 -19.62
N GLY A 312 -20.33 -21.71 -18.85
CA GLY A 312 -20.99 -21.04 -17.72
C GLY A 312 -20.00 -20.75 -16.59
N THR A 313 -20.20 -19.66 -15.85
CA THR A 313 -19.30 -19.23 -14.77
C THR A 313 -20.02 -19.06 -13.45
N TYR A 314 -19.33 -19.37 -12.36
CA TYR A 314 -19.74 -19.08 -10.98
C TYR A 314 -18.62 -18.31 -10.28
N THR A 315 -18.94 -17.18 -9.68
CA THR A 315 -18.02 -16.36 -8.88
C THR A 315 -18.61 -16.11 -7.50
N ASP A 316 -17.82 -16.32 -6.45
CA ASP A 316 -18.17 -16.04 -5.03
C ASP A 316 -17.09 -15.12 -4.46
N GLN A 317 -17.47 -13.89 -4.13
CA GLN A 317 -16.59 -12.87 -3.58
C GLN A 317 -17.07 -12.47 -2.18
N ARG A 318 -16.28 -12.82 -1.17
CA ARG A 318 -16.55 -12.53 0.24
C ARG A 318 -15.63 -11.42 0.72
N ALA A 319 -16.16 -10.44 1.44
CA ALA A 319 -15.40 -9.41 2.11
C ALA A 319 -15.84 -9.32 3.58
N VAL A 320 -14.90 -9.37 4.53
CA VAL A 320 -15.22 -9.24 5.97
C VAL A 320 -14.29 -8.23 6.59
N GLY A 321 -14.82 -7.15 7.14
CA GLY A 321 -14.09 -6.10 7.87
C GLY A 321 -15.04 -5.24 8.69
N ASP A 322 -14.56 -4.69 9.80
CA ASP A 322 -15.22 -3.53 10.45
C ASP A 322 -16.58 -3.85 11.09
N GLY A 323 -16.80 -5.12 11.45
CA GLY A 323 -18.11 -5.61 11.91
C GLY A 323 -19.13 -5.76 10.77
N HIS A 324 -18.68 -5.60 9.53
CA HIS A 324 -19.43 -5.80 8.30
C HIS A 324 -18.98 -7.07 7.56
N TYR A 325 -19.94 -7.81 7.01
CA TYR A 325 -19.73 -8.96 6.14
C TYR A 325 -20.47 -8.73 4.83
N ASN A 326 -19.77 -8.78 3.70
CA ASN A 326 -20.36 -8.72 2.37
C ASN A 326 -20.07 -10.01 1.61
N ASN A 327 -21.04 -10.51 0.86
CA ASN A 327 -20.86 -11.63 -0.03
C ASN A 327 -21.63 -11.42 -1.33
N THR A 328 -20.92 -11.50 -2.46
CA THR A 328 -21.54 -11.44 -3.80
C THR A 328 -21.30 -12.77 -4.51
N ARG A 329 -22.39 -13.44 -4.86
CA ARG A 329 -22.38 -14.63 -5.71
C ARG A 329 -22.98 -14.32 -7.06
N THR A 330 -22.27 -14.63 -8.12
CA THR A 330 -22.72 -14.43 -9.50
C THR A 330 -22.63 -15.75 -10.24
N MET A 331 -23.71 -16.12 -10.93
CA MET A 331 -23.78 -17.23 -11.86
C MET A 331 -24.12 -16.66 -13.23
N THR A 332 -23.34 -17.01 -14.26
CA THR A 332 -23.60 -16.62 -15.64
C THR A 332 -23.72 -17.88 -16.49
N GLY A 333 -24.88 -18.05 -17.13
CA GLY A 333 -25.14 -19.15 -18.05
C GLY A 333 -24.51 -18.93 -19.44
N PRO A 334 -24.37 -19.98 -20.26
CA PRO A 334 -23.79 -19.90 -21.62
C PRO A 334 -24.54 -18.96 -22.57
N ASN A 335 -25.82 -18.70 -22.30
CA ASN A 335 -26.69 -17.80 -23.06
C ASN A 335 -26.70 -16.36 -22.52
N GLY A 336 -25.79 -16.02 -21.59
CA GLY A 336 -25.68 -14.69 -20.98
C GLY A 336 -26.72 -14.38 -19.90
N ALA A 337 -27.60 -15.32 -19.55
CA ALA A 337 -28.49 -15.15 -18.39
C ALA A 337 -27.68 -15.14 -17.09
N THR A 338 -28.03 -14.26 -16.15
CA THR A 338 -27.29 -14.11 -14.89
C THR A 338 -28.19 -14.24 -13.66
N TYR A 339 -27.62 -14.79 -12.59
CA TYR A 339 -28.17 -14.76 -11.24
C TYR A 339 -27.13 -14.16 -10.30
N THR A 340 -27.51 -13.13 -9.55
CA THR A 340 -26.65 -12.45 -8.58
C THR A 340 -27.31 -12.45 -7.20
N ASP A 341 -26.59 -12.89 -6.16
CA ASP A 341 -27.01 -12.87 -4.75
C ASP A 341 -26.00 -12.04 -3.96
N GLN A 342 -26.42 -10.83 -3.54
CA GLN A 342 -25.61 -9.87 -2.79
C GLN A 342 -26.11 -9.80 -1.35
N ARG A 343 -25.28 -10.22 -0.41
CA ARG A 343 -25.57 -10.20 1.03
C ARG A 343 -24.68 -9.20 1.73
N SER A 344 -25.25 -8.42 2.63
CA SER A 344 -24.49 -7.58 3.55
C SER A 344 -25.02 -7.72 4.97
N ILE A 345 -24.10 -7.76 5.94
CA ILE A 345 -24.39 -7.82 7.37
C ILE A 345 -23.57 -6.73 8.03
N GLY A 346 -24.17 -5.95 8.92
CA GLY A 346 -23.44 -4.99 9.75
C GLY A 346 -24.39 -3.99 10.39
N ASN A 347 -23.92 -3.30 11.44
CA ASN A 347 -24.74 -2.40 12.26
C ASN A 347 -26.07 -3.03 12.74
N GLY A 348 -26.06 -4.34 13.06
CA GLY A 348 -27.24 -5.08 13.49
C GLY A 348 -28.30 -5.33 12.40
N GLN A 349 -27.96 -5.09 11.14
CA GLN A 349 -28.84 -5.27 9.98
C GLN A 349 -28.29 -6.38 9.07
N TYR A 350 -29.20 -7.12 8.43
CA TYR A 350 -28.90 -8.10 7.37
C TYR A 350 -29.67 -7.72 6.11
N ASN A 351 -28.98 -7.48 5.01
CA ASN A 351 -29.57 -7.23 3.71
C ASN A 351 -29.20 -8.34 2.73
N ASN A 352 -30.15 -8.70 1.87
CA ASN A 352 -29.94 -9.64 0.79
C ASN A 352 -30.71 -9.19 -0.45
N THR A 353 -29.99 -8.98 -1.54
CA THR A 353 -30.56 -8.65 -2.85
C THR A 353 -30.24 -9.77 -3.84
N ARG A 354 -31.29 -10.39 -4.36
CA ARG A 354 -31.21 -11.39 -5.41
C ARG A 354 -31.72 -10.79 -6.71
N THR A 355 -30.93 -10.94 -7.76
CA THR A 355 -31.25 -10.41 -9.09
C THR A 355 -31.12 -11.51 -10.11
N VAL A 356 -32.16 -11.69 -10.93
CA VAL A 356 -32.16 -12.62 -12.06
C VAL A 356 -32.31 -11.80 -13.33
N THR A 357 -31.38 -11.94 -14.27
CA THR A 357 -31.48 -11.31 -15.59
C THR A 357 -31.56 -12.40 -16.65
N GLY A 358 -32.64 -12.42 -17.41
CA GLY A 358 -32.80 -13.35 -18.53
C GLY A 358 -31.88 -13.00 -19.70
N ALA A 359 -31.67 -13.94 -20.62
CA ALA A 359 -30.88 -13.72 -21.84
C ALA A 359 -31.44 -12.59 -22.74
N ASN A 360 -32.71 -12.22 -22.54
CA ASN A 360 -33.38 -11.08 -23.18
C ASN A 360 -33.13 -9.74 -22.47
N GLY A 361 -32.22 -9.68 -21.49
CA GLY A 361 -31.88 -8.48 -20.73
C GLY A 361 -32.93 -8.03 -19.71
N ARG A 362 -34.04 -8.76 -19.56
CA ARG A 362 -35.09 -8.43 -18.59
C ARG A 362 -34.70 -8.92 -17.20
N THR A 363 -34.83 -8.05 -16.21
CA THR A 363 -34.35 -8.30 -14.84
C THR A 363 -35.49 -8.32 -13.82
N ALA A 364 -35.44 -9.25 -12.88
CA ALA A 364 -36.27 -9.23 -11.67
C ALA A 364 -35.37 -9.21 -10.43
N THR A 365 -35.78 -8.45 -9.41
CA THR A 365 -35.00 -8.26 -8.19
C THR A 365 -35.85 -8.49 -6.96
N GLU A 366 -35.33 -9.24 -6.00
CA GLU A 366 -35.87 -9.39 -4.65
C GLU A 366 -34.86 -8.83 -3.64
N SER A 367 -35.24 -7.80 -2.89
CA SER A 367 -34.43 -7.22 -1.82
C SER A 367 -35.11 -7.47 -0.47
N THR A 368 -34.39 -8.10 0.45
CA THR A 368 -34.84 -8.33 1.83
C THR A 368 -33.89 -7.66 2.81
N SER A 369 -34.44 -6.86 3.71
CA SER A 369 -33.73 -6.19 4.80
C SER A 369 -34.31 -6.61 6.14
N HIS A 370 -33.48 -7.19 6.99
CA HIS A 370 -33.76 -7.44 8.40
C HIS A 370 -33.04 -6.38 9.23
N TYR A 371 -33.78 -5.72 10.12
CA TYR A 371 -33.26 -4.68 11.00
C TYR A 371 -33.78 -4.89 12.43
N PRO A 372 -33.18 -4.25 13.44
CA PRO A 372 -33.65 -4.36 14.81
C PRO A 372 -35.14 -4.01 14.91
N GLY A 373 -35.97 -5.01 15.22
CA GLY A 373 -37.42 -4.84 15.35
C GLY A 373 -38.22 -4.96 14.06
N GLY A 374 -37.68 -5.45 12.93
CA GLY A 374 -38.50 -5.67 11.74
C GLY A 374 -37.82 -6.35 10.55
N LYS A 375 -38.64 -6.61 9.52
CA LYS A 375 -38.22 -7.17 8.22
C LYS A 375 -38.98 -6.47 7.11
N SER A 376 -38.28 -6.06 6.05
CA SER A 376 -38.88 -5.62 4.80
C SER A 376 -38.43 -6.52 3.65
N THR A 377 -39.34 -6.93 2.79
CA THR A 377 -39.04 -7.60 1.52
C THR A 377 -39.72 -6.85 0.40
N THR A 378 -38.97 -6.51 -0.64
CA THR A 378 -39.45 -5.85 -1.86
C THR A 378 -39.08 -6.69 -3.06
N ILE A 379 -40.05 -6.94 -3.93
CA ILE A 379 -39.89 -7.65 -5.19
C ILE A 379 -40.24 -6.68 -6.31
N THR A 380 -39.33 -6.51 -7.26
CA THR A 380 -39.52 -5.73 -8.48
C THR A 380 -39.46 -6.67 -9.67
N GLY A 381 -40.54 -6.76 -10.43
CA GLY A 381 -40.62 -7.56 -11.64
C GLY A 381 -40.04 -6.85 -12.86
N PRO A 382 -39.88 -7.55 -14.00
CA PRO A 382 -39.21 -7.02 -15.19
C PRO A 382 -39.91 -5.86 -15.90
N ASN A 383 -41.17 -5.62 -15.56
CA ASN A 383 -41.97 -4.51 -16.09
C ASN A 383 -42.03 -3.32 -15.10
N GLY A 384 -41.14 -3.26 -14.11
CA GLY A 384 -41.10 -2.19 -13.11
C GLY A 384 -42.19 -2.27 -12.03
N ASN A 385 -43.00 -3.33 -12.03
CA ASN A 385 -44.01 -3.56 -11.00
C ASN A 385 -43.36 -3.97 -9.69
N THR A 386 -43.73 -3.32 -8.60
CA THR A 386 -43.12 -3.54 -7.29
C THR A 386 -44.14 -3.98 -6.26
N GLY A 387 -43.79 -4.98 -5.46
CA GLY A 387 -44.55 -5.38 -4.26
C GLY A 387 -43.62 -5.39 -3.06
N SER A 388 -43.99 -4.73 -1.98
CA SER A 388 -43.24 -4.73 -0.73
C SER A 388 -44.10 -5.17 0.45
N ARG A 389 -43.47 -5.86 1.40
CA ARG A 389 -44.05 -6.25 2.70
C ARG A 389 -43.07 -5.86 3.79
N THR A 390 -43.51 -4.98 4.68
CA THR A 390 -42.76 -4.53 5.85
C THR A 390 -43.47 -4.99 7.12
N VAL A 391 -42.75 -5.64 8.02
CA VAL A 391 -43.22 -6.08 9.33
C VAL A 391 -42.41 -5.39 10.42
N THR A 392 -43.08 -4.76 11.39
CA THR A 392 -42.44 -4.08 12.53
C THR A 392 -42.96 -4.59 13.88
N GLY A 393 -42.06 -4.86 14.83
CA GLY A 393 -42.32 -5.28 16.23
C GLY A 393 -41.93 -6.73 16.54
N ARG A 394 -41.28 -6.99 17.70
CA ARG A 394 -41.07 -8.36 18.25
C ARG A 394 -42.35 -8.82 18.96
N GLY A 395 -43.08 -9.75 18.35
CA GLY A 395 -44.12 -10.53 19.05
C GLY A 395 -45.58 -10.25 18.66
N THR A 396 -45.94 -9.04 18.21
CA THR A 396 -47.32 -8.63 17.86
C THR A 396 -47.40 -7.74 16.59
N GLY A 397 -46.41 -7.83 15.71
CA GLY A 397 -46.07 -6.77 14.76
C GLY A 397 -47.15 -6.34 13.75
N LYS A 398 -47.06 -5.09 13.26
CA LYS A 398 -47.88 -4.60 12.15
C LYS A 398 -47.20 -4.97 10.82
N ALA A 399 -47.95 -5.58 9.91
CA ALA A 399 -47.52 -5.85 8.54
C ALA A 399 -48.17 -4.85 7.58
N THR A 400 -47.35 -4.07 6.88
CA THR A 400 -47.77 -3.20 5.79
C THR A 400 -47.37 -3.84 4.47
N ILE A 401 -48.34 -4.01 3.58
CA ILE A 401 -48.13 -4.51 2.22
C ILE A 401 -48.43 -3.37 1.26
N THR A 402 -47.46 -3.03 0.41
CA THR A 402 -47.61 -2.02 -0.65
C THR A 402 -47.39 -2.68 -2.00
N ARG A 403 -48.24 -2.35 -2.98
CA ARG A 403 -48.09 -2.77 -4.37
C ARG A 403 -48.16 -1.54 -5.26
N THR A 404 -47.19 -1.40 -6.15
CA THR A 404 -47.06 -0.29 -7.09
C THR A 404 -46.94 -0.84 -8.51
N GLY A 405 -47.73 -0.29 -9.43
CA GLY A 405 -47.72 -0.64 -10.84
C GLY A 405 -48.41 0.44 -11.69
N PRO A 406 -48.76 0.17 -12.96
CA PRO A 406 -49.26 1.17 -13.91
C PRO A 406 -50.63 1.74 -13.52
N ARG A 407 -51.35 1.05 -12.63
CA ARG A 407 -52.67 1.46 -12.12
C ARG A 407 -52.58 2.17 -10.76
N GLY A 408 -51.40 2.67 -10.38
CA GLY A 408 -51.14 3.37 -9.12
C GLY A 408 -50.66 2.47 -7.98
N THR A 409 -50.52 3.06 -6.79
CA THR A 409 -50.03 2.41 -5.57
C THR A 409 -51.19 2.05 -4.64
N LYS A 410 -51.21 0.82 -4.13
CA LYS A 410 -52.15 0.35 -3.10
C LYS A 410 -51.40 -0.10 -1.86
N THR A 411 -51.82 0.35 -0.69
CA THR A 411 -51.22 -0.01 0.60
C THR A 411 -52.28 -0.59 1.54
N ARG A 412 -51.93 -1.68 2.24
CA ARG A 412 -52.79 -2.31 3.26
C ARG A 412 -51.96 -2.65 4.50
N THR A 413 -52.43 -2.21 5.65
CA THR A 413 -51.81 -2.52 6.95
C THR A 413 -52.70 -3.48 7.73
N ARG A 414 -52.12 -4.52 8.32
CA ARG A 414 -52.80 -5.48 9.20
C ARG A 414 -51.93 -5.79 10.42
N LEU A 415 -52.55 -6.18 11.52
CA LEU A 415 -51.84 -6.87 12.59
C LEU A 415 -51.43 -8.25 12.05
N ASP A 416 -50.18 -8.64 12.30
CA ASP A 416 -49.61 -9.94 11.90
C ASP A 416 -49.69 -10.85 13.14
N PRO A 417 -50.82 -11.58 13.37
CA PRO A 417 -50.84 -12.64 14.35
C PRO A 417 -49.86 -13.72 13.88
N ARG A 418 -49.00 -14.20 14.79
CA ARG A 418 -48.06 -15.29 14.51
C ARG A 418 -48.75 -16.53 13.98
#